data_AF-A0A3S0PKN3-F1
#
_entry.id   AF-A0A3S0PKN3-F1
#
_cell.length_a   1.000
_cell.length_b   1.000
_cell.length_c   1.000
_cell.angle_alpha   90.00
_cell.angle_beta   90.00
_cell.angle_gamma   90.00
#
_symmetry.space_group_name_H-M   'P 1'
#
loop_
_entity.id
_entity.type
_entity.pdbx_description
1 polymer ?
#
loop_
_entity_poly.entity_id
_entity_poly.type
_entity_poly.pdbx_seq_one_letter_code
_entity_poly.pdbx_strand_id
1 'polypeptide(L)'
;GDNCCGEKAHYAVMVARSKNAEGPFETLEEAEKTANSVIINKNDKWIAPGHNSVVTDDNGQEWMVYHAIDSKKPNGGRIILIDKITYKNGWPTVNSGTPSTTPIIKPTIK
;
A
#
# COMPACT_ATOMS: atom_id res chain seq x y z
N GLY A 1 2.27 -7.71 -7.87
CA GLY A 1 3.38 -8.21 -7.06
C GLY A 1 3.32 -9.72 -7.06
N ASP A 2 4.39 -10.38 -7.42
CA ASP A 2 4.47 -11.80 -7.74
C ASP A 2 5.46 -12.56 -6.84
N ASN A 3 6.19 -11.85 -5.97
CA ASN A 3 7.09 -12.49 -5.02
C ASN A 3 7.24 -11.72 -3.70
N CYS A 4 6.86 -12.33 -2.57
CA CYS A 4 6.95 -11.71 -1.24
C CYS A 4 8.37 -11.68 -0.68
N CYS A 5 9.26 -12.56 -1.16
CA CYS A 5 10.36 -13.04 -0.34
C CYS A 5 11.60 -13.40 -1.19
N GLY A 6 12.79 -13.32 -0.60
CA GLY A 6 14.06 -13.67 -1.24
C GLY A 6 14.65 -12.55 -2.13
N GLU A 7 15.77 -12.86 -2.79
CA GLU A 7 16.59 -11.87 -3.53
C GLU A 7 15.86 -11.19 -4.70
N LYS A 8 14.76 -11.78 -5.19
CA LYS A 8 13.92 -11.25 -6.26
C LYS A 8 12.53 -10.82 -5.76
N ALA A 9 12.41 -10.38 -4.51
CA ALA A 9 11.12 -9.95 -3.98
C ALA A 9 10.57 -8.77 -4.81
N HIS A 10 9.38 -8.99 -5.37
CA HIS A 10 8.68 -8.05 -6.23
C HIS A 10 7.22 -8.00 -5.76
N TYR A 11 7.07 -7.41 -4.56
CA TYR A 11 5.80 -7.21 -3.90
C TYR A 11 5.39 -5.75 -4.06
N ALA A 12 4.11 -5.56 -4.39
CA ALA A 12 3.49 -4.27 -4.60
C ALA A 12 1.99 -4.44 -4.33
N VAL A 13 1.36 -3.36 -3.87
CA VAL A 13 -0.10 -3.31 -3.67
C VAL A 13 -0.72 -2.71 -4.90
N MET A 14 -1.73 -3.38 -5.45
CA MET A 14 -2.55 -2.90 -6.56
C MET A 14 -4.00 -2.74 -6.12
N VAL A 15 -4.78 -1.93 -6.83
CA VAL A 15 -6.18 -1.66 -6.48
C VAL A 15 -7.16 -1.90 -7.63
N ALA A 16 -8.33 -2.42 -7.25
CA ALA A 16 -9.51 -2.53 -8.10
C ALA A 16 -10.76 -2.24 -7.24
N ARG A 17 -11.87 -1.85 -7.86
CA ARG A 17 -13.13 -1.54 -7.15
C ARG A 17 -14.34 -2.13 -7.88
N SER A 18 -15.40 -2.39 -7.13
CA SER A 18 -16.69 -2.80 -7.67
C SER A 18 -17.82 -2.19 -6.85
N LYS A 19 -19.00 -2.09 -7.46
CA LYS A 19 -20.24 -1.76 -6.74
C LYS A 19 -20.82 -2.98 -6.01
N ASN A 20 -20.37 -4.20 -6.34
CA ASN A 20 -20.80 -5.43 -5.68
C ASN A 20 -19.61 -6.10 -4.99
N ALA A 21 -19.85 -6.74 -3.84
CA ALA A 21 -18.81 -7.44 -3.09
C ALA A 21 -18.14 -8.59 -3.88
N GLU A 22 -18.86 -9.19 -4.82
CA GLU A 22 -18.39 -10.29 -5.67
C GLU A 22 -17.85 -9.84 -7.03
N GLY A 23 -17.85 -8.53 -7.30
CA GLY A 23 -17.39 -7.97 -8.57
C GLY A 23 -18.47 -7.85 -9.65
N PRO A 24 -18.07 -7.72 -10.94
CA PRO A 24 -16.68 -7.67 -11.41
C PRO A 24 -15.93 -6.46 -10.85
N PHE A 25 -14.63 -6.62 -10.60
CA PHE A 25 -13.76 -5.55 -10.13
C PHE A 25 -13.08 -4.88 -11.32
N GLU A 26 -13.28 -3.58 -11.46
CA GLU A 26 -12.55 -2.73 -12.40
C GLU A 26 -11.24 -2.29 -11.75
N THR A 27 -10.12 -2.52 -12.42
CA THR A 27 -8.80 -2.10 -11.95
C THR A 27 -8.57 -0.61 -12.18
N LEU A 28 -7.68 0.01 -11.40
CA LEU A 28 -7.30 1.42 -11.60
C LEU A 28 -6.76 1.67 -13.02
N GLU A 29 -5.97 0.73 -13.55
CA GLU A 29 -5.44 0.75 -14.90
C GLU A 29 -6.54 0.81 -15.96
N GLU A 30 -7.57 -0.02 -15.83
CA GLU A 30 -8.68 -0.05 -16.78
C GLU A 30 -9.50 1.25 -16.72
N ALA A 31 -9.75 1.76 -15.51
CA ALA A 31 -10.60 2.93 -15.27
C ALA A 31 -9.94 4.25 -15.69
N GLU A 32 -8.68 4.46 -15.28
CA GLU A 32 -7.97 5.74 -15.45
C GLU A 32 -6.95 5.69 -16.60
N LYS A 33 -6.81 4.55 -17.30
CA LYS A 33 -5.85 4.34 -18.39
C LYS A 33 -4.39 4.61 -17.98
N THR A 34 -4.04 4.23 -16.76
CA THR A 34 -2.66 4.30 -16.26
C THR A 34 -1.84 3.12 -16.80
N ALA A 35 -0.52 3.10 -16.55
CA ALA A 35 0.34 2.00 -16.98
C ALA A 35 0.21 0.73 -16.12
N ASN A 36 -0.37 0.86 -14.92
CA ASN A 36 -0.62 -0.23 -13.97
C ASN A 36 -1.54 0.26 -12.85
N SER A 37 -2.02 -0.68 -12.02
CA SER A 37 -2.91 -0.41 -10.88
C SER A 37 -2.19 -0.26 -9.54
N VAL A 38 -0.88 -0.01 -9.52
CA VAL A 38 -0.06 0.00 -8.30
C VAL A 38 -0.32 1.26 -7.46
N ILE A 39 -0.56 1.07 -6.17
CA ILE A 39 -0.71 2.13 -5.17
C ILE A 39 0.38 2.14 -4.10
N ILE A 40 1.15 1.05 -3.96
CA ILE A 40 2.39 1.00 -3.19
C ILE A 40 3.40 0.08 -3.87
N ASN A 41 4.64 0.54 -4.01
CA ASN A 41 5.81 -0.22 -4.45
C ASN A 41 7.05 0.10 -3.59
N LYS A 42 8.13 -0.65 -3.80
CA LYS A 42 9.41 -0.44 -3.09
C LYS A 42 9.98 0.96 -3.26
N ASN A 43 10.81 1.36 -2.32
CA ASN A 43 11.75 2.48 -2.44
C ASN A 43 13.12 2.08 -1.88
N ASP A 44 14.05 3.03 -1.75
CA ASP A 44 15.42 2.77 -1.31
C ASP A 44 15.52 2.19 0.11
N LYS A 45 14.51 2.45 0.97
CA LYS A 45 14.48 1.99 2.36
C LYS A 45 13.65 0.72 2.52
N TRP A 46 12.56 0.61 1.79
CA TRP A 46 11.55 -0.41 2.00
C TRP A 46 11.38 -1.26 0.74
N ILE A 47 11.68 -2.54 0.84
CA ILE A 47 11.49 -3.51 -0.24
C ILE A 47 10.32 -4.44 0.08
N ALA A 48 9.72 -5.00 -0.97
CA ALA A 48 8.60 -5.94 -0.89
C ALA A 48 7.40 -5.46 -0.04
N PRO A 49 6.91 -4.21 -0.18
CA PRO A 49 5.74 -3.78 0.58
C PRO A 49 4.46 -4.47 0.09
N GLY A 50 3.62 -4.95 1.01
CA GLY A 50 2.32 -5.52 0.66
C GLY A 50 1.59 -6.24 1.79
N HIS A 51 0.62 -7.08 1.41
CA HIS A 51 -0.31 -7.76 2.32
C HIS A 51 -0.95 -6.76 3.29
N ASN A 52 -1.64 -5.78 2.71
CA ASN A 52 -2.20 -4.69 3.48
C ASN A 52 -3.56 -5.03 4.09
N SER A 53 -3.92 -4.24 5.08
CA SER A 53 -5.28 -4.03 5.57
C SER A 53 -5.56 -2.53 5.59
N VAL A 54 -6.83 -2.16 5.74
CA VAL A 54 -7.25 -0.76 5.90
C VAL A 54 -7.90 -0.63 7.27
N VAL A 55 -7.53 0.41 8.01
CA VAL A 55 -8.13 0.76 9.30
C VAL A 55 -8.57 2.21 9.28
N THR A 56 -9.68 2.52 9.94
CA THR A 56 -10.18 3.89 10.08
C THR A 56 -9.95 4.36 11.51
N ASP A 57 -9.38 5.55 11.67
CA ASP A 57 -9.13 6.15 12.99
C ASP A 57 -10.36 6.92 13.52
N ASP A 58 -10.28 7.42 14.76
CA ASP A 58 -11.43 8.07 15.43
C ASP A 58 -11.81 9.44 14.84
N ASN A 59 -11.05 9.95 13.88
CA ASN A 59 -11.38 11.13 13.09
C ASN A 59 -11.92 10.77 11.70
N GLY A 60 -12.15 9.49 11.41
CA GLY A 60 -12.61 9.01 10.11
C GLY A 60 -11.52 8.92 9.05
N GLN A 61 -10.24 9.07 9.41
CA GLN A 61 -9.14 8.93 8.47
C GLN A 61 -8.80 7.45 8.25
N GLU A 62 -8.73 7.04 6.99
CA GLU A 62 -8.27 5.70 6.63
C GLU A 62 -6.74 5.60 6.55
N TRP A 63 -6.21 4.49 7.03
CA TRP A 63 -4.79 4.17 7.06
C TRP A 63 -4.58 2.79 6.45
N MET A 64 -3.55 2.68 5.62
CA MET A 64 -3.07 1.39 5.12
C MET A 64 -2.05 0.85 6.12
N VAL A 65 -2.32 -0.33 6.68
CA VAL A 65 -1.37 -1.09 7.49
C VAL A 65 -0.87 -2.26 6.66
N TYR A 66 0.44 -2.39 6.51
CA TYR A 66 1.04 -3.38 5.61
C TYR A 66 2.44 -3.75 6.10
N HIS A 67 3.03 -4.81 5.54
CA HIS A 67 4.41 -5.14 5.87
C HIS A 67 5.38 -4.70 4.77
N ALA A 68 6.64 -4.50 5.14
CA ALA A 68 7.77 -4.36 4.22
C ALA A 68 9.05 -4.92 4.87
N ILE A 69 10.13 -4.97 4.11
CA ILE A 69 11.46 -5.36 4.59
C ILE A 69 12.38 -4.14 4.51
N ASP A 70 13.17 -3.90 5.56
CA ASP A 70 14.22 -2.86 5.55
C ASP A 70 15.34 -3.29 4.58
N SER A 71 15.62 -2.47 3.57
CA SER A 71 16.66 -2.74 2.56
C SER A 71 18.05 -2.91 3.18
N LYS A 72 18.31 -2.30 4.34
CA LYS A 72 19.57 -2.43 5.08
C LYS A 72 19.63 -3.69 5.95
N LYS A 73 18.48 -4.34 6.18
CA LYS A 73 18.37 -5.57 6.96
C LYS A 73 17.45 -6.57 6.25
N PRO A 74 17.83 -7.05 5.05
CA PRO A 74 16.97 -7.94 4.26
C PRO A 74 16.63 -9.25 4.99
N ASN A 75 17.51 -9.72 5.87
CA ASN A 75 17.29 -10.91 6.71
C ASN A 75 16.61 -10.59 8.06
N GLY A 76 16.29 -9.31 8.32
CA GLY A 76 15.58 -8.87 9.53
C GLY A 76 14.10 -9.21 9.54
N GLY A 77 13.59 -9.76 8.42
CA GLY A 77 12.20 -10.14 8.28
C GLY A 77 11.28 -8.97 7.92
N ARG A 78 9.98 -9.26 7.96
CA ARG A 78 8.91 -8.31 7.65
C ARG A 78 8.59 -7.48 8.88
N ILE A 79 8.52 -6.16 8.71
CA ILE A 79 8.07 -5.23 9.75
C ILE A 79 6.78 -4.55 9.31
N ILE A 80 5.99 -4.09 10.28
CA ILE A 80 4.74 -3.37 10.03
C ILE A 80 5.03 -1.90 9.76
N LEU A 81 4.48 -1.40 8.66
CA LEU A 81 4.39 -0.01 8.29
C LEU A 81 2.91 0.41 8.30
N ILE A 82 2.71 1.71 8.47
CA ILE A 82 1.40 2.33 8.37
C ILE A 82 1.55 3.64 7.62
N ASP A 83 0.63 3.91 6.70
CA ASP A 83 0.59 5.16 5.94
C ASP A 83 -0.85 5.61 5.72
N LYS A 84 -1.04 6.93 5.60
CA LYS A 84 -2.34 7.53 5.38
C LYS A 84 -2.85 7.22 3.97
N ILE A 85 -4.13 6.85 3.85
CA ILE A 85 -4.81 6.75 2.56
C ILE A 85 -5.43 8.12 2.25
N THR A 86 -5.16 8.62 1.04
CA THR A 86 -5.86 9.77 0.48
C THR A 86 -6.59 9.34 -0.78
N TYR A 87 -7.51 10.15 -1.28
CA TYR A 87 -8.27 9.84 -2.49
C TYR A 87 -8.02 10.87 -3.58
N LYS A 88 -7.77 10.38 -4.79
CA LYS A 88 -7.68 11.20 -6.01
C LYS A 88 -8.62 10.60 -7.05
N ASN A 89 -9.54 11.40 -7.57
CA ASN A 89 -10.56 10.95 -8.53
C ASN A 89 -11.37 9.72 -8.03
N GLY A 90 -11.58 9.62 -6.71
CA GLY A 90 -12.28 8.47 -6.11
C GLY A 90 -11.47 7.17 -6.04
N TRP A 91 -10.15 7.22 -6.28
CA TRP A 91 -9.23 6.10 -6.11
C TRP A 91 -8.31 6.33 -4.92
N PRO A 92 -8.04 5.30 -4.09
CA PRO A 92 -7.12 5.43 -2.97
C PRO A 92 -5.69 5.56 -3.48
N THR A 93 -4.93 6.44 -2.84
CA THR A 93 -3.51 6.68 -3.06
C THR A 93 -2.79 6.68 -1.71
N VAL A 94 -1.56 6.18 -1.69
CA VAL A 94 -0.71 6.23 -0.50
C VAL A 94 0.58 6.94 -0.85
N ASN A 95 0.82 8.09 -0.21
CA ASN A 95 1.96 8.97 -0.52
C ASN A 95 2.10 9.19 -2.05
N SER A 96 3.32 9.04 -2.58
CA SER A 96 3.63 9.05 -4.00
C SER A 96 3.74 7.63 -4.60
N GLY A 97 2.99 6.67 -4.06
CA GLY A 97 3.04 5.27 -4.48
C GLY A 97 4.15 4.45 -3.82
N THR A 98 4.76 4.94 -2.72
CA THR A 98 5.77 4.20 -1.96
C THR A 98 5.64 4.45 -0.45
N PRO A 99 6.17 3.56 0.40
CA PRO A 99 6.14 3.71 1.86
C PRO A 99 6.83 4.97 2.40
N SER A 100 6.32 5.55 3.49
CA SER A 100 7.01 6.65 4.17
C SER A 100 8.37 6.23 4.74
N THR A 101 9.38 7.08 4.59
CA THR A 101 10.74 6.81 5.09
C THR A 101 11.08 7.55 6.39
N THR A 102 10.32 8.59 6.70
CA THR A 102 10.38 9.39 7.94
C THR A 102 9.14 9.15 8.80
N PRO A 103 9.19 9.51 10.10
CA PRO A 103 7.99 9.49 10.94
C PRO A 103 6.84 10.29 10.32
N ILE A 104 5.64 9.74 10.43
CA ILE A 104 4.40 10.37 9.97
C ILE A 104 3.55 10.80 11.16
N ILE A 105 2.53 11.62 10.89
CA ILE A 105 1.46 11.86 11.86
C ILE A 105 0.80 10.50 12.14
N LYS A 106 0.67 10.15 13.43
CA LYS A 106 0.07 8.88 13.85
C LYS A 106 -1.47 8.94 13.73
N PRO A 107 -2.15 7.77 13.59
CA PRO A 107 -3.60 7.69 13.71
C PRO A 107 -4.11 8.29 15.02
N THR A 108 -5.31 8.87 14.97
CA THR A 108 -5.98 9.37 16.18
C THR A 108 -6.74 8.24 16.87
N ILE A 109 -6.44 8.03 18.16
CA ILE A 109 -7.14 7.05 19.02
C ILE A 109 -7.54 7.81 20.29
N LYS A 110 -8.83 7.79 20.63
CA LYS A 110 -9.44 8.44 21.81
C LYS A 110 -9.58 7.48 22.98
#